data_AF-A0AAD4DUS0-F1
#
_entry.id   AF-A0AAD4DUS0-F1
#
_cell.length_a   1.000
_cell.length_b   1.000
_cell.length_c   1.000
_cell.angle_alpha   90.00
_cell.angle_beta   90.00
_cell.angle_gamma   90.00
#
_symmetry.space_group_name_H-M   'P 1'
#
loop_
_entity.id
_entity.type
_entity.pdbx_description
1 polymer ?
#
loop_
_entity_poly.entity_id
_entity_poly.type
_entity_poly.pdbx_seq_one_letter_code
_entity_poly.pdbx_strand_id
1 'polypeptide(L)'
;MATTTASSFVSSVILQPLIVAISSAVLSSLLSYEIAGMLDWRPIVICATSDVLVIAADHLKDQEVDIGSQGAAVIKRFTPLAHIFLALNASLLVAALSLSPPKATFFTAVFTAPAFLWTTPLDLSRIGTILERLVWANYGQVDKARRPFIIKRVPGMKAFFSGTIRSCGVFSVVHSALQSPWESTHNALPWTIAETVVWSMVNRTGHCIMSDVRDYEEDKQAGVPTIPVLLDSPLKTRMLLTVVHAAVLTAFRHNPFIVASSCFAIGLVWILGKDTPKPYFRLSLHSQTIFIVTYAVLLAFDLL
;
A
#
# COMPACT_ATOMS: atom_id res chain seq x y z
N MET A 1 -16.80 -13.37 -14.13
CA MET A 1 -15.33 -13.37 -14.30
C MET A 1 -14.98 -12.86 -15.68
N ALA A 2 -14.19 -11.79 -15.75
CA ALA A 2 -13.72 -11.25 -17.03
C ALA A 2 -12.55 -12.10 -17.54
N THR A 3 -12.56 -12.46 -18.83
CA THR A 3 -11.48 -13.20 -19.48
C THR A 3 -10.18 -12.40 -19.46
N THR A 4 -9.08 -13.02 -19.03
CA THR A 4 -7.74 -12.41 -19.07
C THR A 4 -7.35 -12.07 -20.50
N THR A 5 -7.30 -10.77 -20.81
CA THR A 5 -6.78 -10.21 -22.06
C THR A 5 -5.37 -9.67 -21.86
N ALA A 6 -4.62 -9.51 -22.96
CA ALA A 6 -3.29 -8.87 -22.93
C ALA A 6 -3.33 -7.48 -22.27
N SER A 7 -4.36 -6.69 -22.57
CA SER A 7 -4.57 -5.38 -21.94
C SER A 7 -4.78 -5.49 -20.43
N SER A 8 -5.61 -6.43 -19.96
CA SER A 8 -5.83 -6.65 -18.53
C SER A 8 -4.58 -7.15 -17.80
N PHE A 9 -3.75 -7.98 -18.45
CA PHE A 9 -2.49 -8.47 -17.90
C PHE A 9 -1.48 -7.33 -17.73
N VAL A 10 -1.18 -6.58 -18.80
CA VAL A 10 -0.25 -5.43 -18.74
C VAL A 10 -0.75 -4.38 -17.74
N SER A 11 -2.06 -4.13 -17.75
CA SER A 11 -2.68 -3.15 -16.85
C SER A 11 -2.55 -3.53 -15.37
N SER A 12 -2.59 -4.81 -15.02
CA SER A 12 -2.53 -5.29 -13.63
C SER A 12 -1.12 -5.61 -13.16
N VAL A 13 -0.29 -6.25 -13.98
CA VAL A 13 1.05 -6.74 -13.62
C VAL A 13 2.15 -5.70 -13.85
N ILE A 14 1.93 -4.70 -14.71
CA ILE A 14 2.95 -3.69 -15.04
C ILE A 14 2.47 -2.29 -14.65
N LEU A 15 1.37 -1.83 -15.23
CA LEU A 15 0.93 -0.44 -15.09
C LEU A 15 0.49 -0.10 -13.65
N GLN A 16 -0.29 -0.98 -13.02
CA GLN A 16 -0.75 -0.77 -11.64
C GLN A 16 0.41 -0.68 -10.63
N PRO A 17 1.42 -1.59 -10.62
CA PRO A 17 2.59 -1.45 -9.78
C PRO A 17 3.35 -0.14 -10.00
N LEU A 18 3.55 0.28 -11.26
CA LEU A 18 4.24 1.54 -11.58
C LEU A 18 3.49 2.76 -11.04
N ILE A 19 2.15 2.77 -11.19
CA ILE A 19 1.28 3.82 -10.64
C ILE A 19 1.46 3.92 -9.13
N VAL A 20 1.46 2.79 -8.41
CA VAL A 20 1.66 2.81 -6.95
C VAL A 20 3.07 3.25 -6.57
N ALA A 21 4.08 2.81 -7.33
CA ALA A 21 5.47 3.16 -7.10
C ALA A 21 5.74 4.67 -7.22
N ILE A 22 5.06 5.37 -8.13
CA ILE A 22 5.12 6.85 -8.22
C ILE A 22 4.71 7.48 -6.90
N SER A 23 3.64 6.97 -6.29
CA SER A 23 3.17 7.48 -5.00
C SER A 23 4.24 7.26 -3.92
N SER A 24 4.92 6.10 -3.90
CA SER A 24 6.02 5.83 -2.97
C SER A 24 7.26 6.67 -3.20
N ALA A 25 7.62 6.90 -4.47
CA ALA A 25 8.72 7.78 -4.83
C ALA A 25 8.46 9.21 -4.31
N VAL A 26 7.26 9.74 -4.50
CA VAL A 26 6.91 11.09 -4.03
C VAL A 26 6.91 11.18 -2.50
N LEU A 27 6.37 10.18 -1.79
CA LEU A 27 6.36 10.17 -0.33
C LEU A 27 7.77 10.03 0.26
N SER A 28 8.61 9.16 -0.30
CA SER A 28 9.99 8.99 0.15
C SER A 28 10.87 10.20 -0.17
N SER A 29 10.61 10.90 -1.27
CA SER A 29 11.23 12.21 -1.56
C SER A 29 10.89 13.25 -0.52
N LEU A 30 9.60 13.39 -0.17
CA LEU A 30 9.15 14.31 0.88
C LEU A 30 9.83 13.99 2.21
N LEU A 31 9.79 12.72 2.65
CA LEU A 31 10.42 12.30 3.89
C LEU A 31 11.93 12.50 3.88
N SER A 32 12.60 12.28 2.74
CA SER A 32 14.03 12.57 2.61
C SER A 32 14.33 14.04 2.85
N TYR A 33 13.52 14.92 2.25
CA TYR A 33 13.63 16.35 2.43
C TYR A 33 13.28 16.80 3.86
N GLU A 34 12.20 16.28 4.44
CA GLU A 34 11.80 16.59 5.82
C GLU A 34 12.88 16.18 6.83
N ILE A 35 13.56 15.04 6.60
CA ILE A 35 14.56 14.52 7.53
C ILE A 35 15.92 15.19 7.36
N ALA A 36 16.41 15.30 6.13
CA ALA A 36 17.80 15.71 5.86
C ALA A 36 17.93 17.04 5.10
N GLY A 37 16.82 17.70 4.73
CA GLY A 37 16.83 18.90 3.90
C GLY A 37 17.30 18.64 2.45
N MET A 38 17.46 17.38 2.05
CA MET A 38 17.96 16.98 0.74
C MET A 38 17.29 15.70 0.24
N LEU A 39 17.26 15.54 -1.08
CA LEU A 39 16.77 14.34 -1.72
C LEU A 39 17.89 13.30 -1.83
N ASP A 40 17.69 12.13 -1.22
CA ASP A 40 18.56 10.97 -1.40
C ASP A 40 17.84 9.94 -2.27
N TRP A 41 18.47 9.57 -3.39
CA TRP A 41 17.89 8.64 -4.35
C TRP A 41 17.77 7.22 -3.80
N ARG A 42 18.60 6.83 -2.82
CA ARG A 42 18.66 5.45 -2.30
C ARG A 42 17.34 5.00 -1.68
N PRO A 43 16.79 5.67 -0.65
CA PRO A 43 15.51 5.27 -0.08
C PRO A 43 14.34 5.43 -1.07
N ILE A 44 14.42 6.38 -2.01
CA ILE A 44 13.41 6.56 -3.06
C ILE A 44 13.34 5.33 -3.96
N VAL A 45 14.48 4.87 -4.46
CA VAL A 45 14.58 3.66 -5.30
C VAL A 45 14.17 2.43 -4.51
N ILE A 46 14.61 2.28 -3.25
CA ILE A 46 14.24 1.14 -2.39
C ILE A 46 12.71 1.07 -2.24
N CYS A 47 12.05 2.16 -1.86
CA CYS A 47 10.61 2.18 -1.65
C CYS A 47 9.82 1.96 -2.95
N ALA A 48 10.21 2.62 -4.04
CA ALA A 48 9.51 2.49 -5.33
C ALA A 48 9.63 1.08 -5.91
N THR A 49 10.83 0.50 -5.93
CA THR A 49 11.06 -0.85 -6.46
C THR A 49 10.45 -1.94 -5.58
N SER A 50 10.43 -1.75 -4.25
CA SER A 50 9.74 -2.64 -3.32
C SER A 50 8.23 -2.73 -3.61
N ASP A 51 7.58 -1.57 -3.81
CA ASP A 51 6.16 -1.53 -4.18
C ASP A 51 5.90 -2.22 -5.53
N VAL A 52 6.78 -1.99 -6.52
CA VAL A 52 6.67 -2.67 -7.81
C VAL A 52 6.72 -4.18 -7.62
N LEU A 53 7.75 -4.68 -6.93
CA LEU A 53 7.96 -6.12 -6.77
C LEU A 53 6.82 -6.79 -6.01
N VAL A 54 6.37 -6.21 -4.90
CA VAL A 54 5.28 -6.76 -4.09
C VAL A 54 3.98 -6.83 -4.87
N ILE A 55 3.59 -5.74 -5.53
CA ILE A 55 2.30 -5.66 -6.23
C ILE A 55 2.32 -6.47 -7.53
N ALA A 56 3.41 -6.38 -8.30
CA ALA A 56 3.53 -7.13 -9.55
C ALA A 56 3.61 -8.63 -9.29
N ALA A 57 4.32 -9.08 -8.25
CA ALA A 57 4.38 -10.50 -7.89
C ALA A 57 3.02 -11.04 -7.42
N ASP A 58 2.27 -10.29 -6.60
CA ASP A 58 0.92 -10.71 -6.20
C ASP A 58 -0.02 -10.82 -7.39
N HIS A 59 -0.05 -9.79 -8.23
CA HIS A 59 -0.92 -9.79 -9.39
C HIS A 59 -0.52 -10.83 -10.44
N LEU A 60 0.77 -11.09 -10.62
CA LEU A 60 1.23 -12.18 -11.50
C LEU A 60 0.73 -13.53 -10.99
N LYS A 61 0.85 -13.79 -9.69
CA LYS A 61 0.36 -15.02 -9.05
C LYS A 61 -1.17 -15.15 -9.16
N ASP A 62 -1.92 -14.07 -8.93
CA ASP A 62 -3.38 -14.08 -9.08
C ASP A 62 -3.79 -14.39 -10.54
N GLN A 63 -3.07 -13.84 -11.54
CA GLN A 63 -3.32 -14.13 -12.97
C GLN A 63 -2.95 -15.57 -13.36
N GLU A 64 -1.93 -16.17 -12.73
CA GLU A 64 -1.54 -17.57 -12.96
C GLU A 64 -2.56 -18.59 -12.43
N VAL A 65 -3.39 -18.21 -11.45
CA VAL A 65 -4.43 -19.07 -10.89
C VAL A 65 -5.72 -19.02 -11.74
N ASP A 66 -6.03 -17.90 -12.38
CA ASP A 66 -7.29 -17.63 -13.11
C ASP A 66 -7.36 -18.23 -14.54
N ILE A 67 -6.61 -19.30 -14.84
CA ILE A 67 -6.38 -19.72 -16.23
C ILE A 67 -7.50 -20.60 -16.81
N GLY A 68 -8.20 -20.07 -17.82
CA GLY A 68 -8.89 -20.83 -18.88
C GLY A 68 -8.04 -21.00 -20.15
N SER A 69 -8.54 -21.74 -21.15
CA SER A 69 -7.78 -22.11 -22.38
C SER A 69 -7.26 -20.92 -23.22
N GLN A 70 -8.00 -19.81 -23.28
CA GLN A 70 -7.57 -18.58 -23.97
C GLN A 70 -6.60 -17.73 -23.11
N GLY A 71 -6.74 -17.78 -21.78
CA GLY A 71 -5.84 -17.07 -20.85
C GLY A 71 -4.43 -17.69 -20.81
N ALA A 72 -4.32 -19.01 -20.99
CA ALA A 72 -3.04 -19.72 -20.98
C ALA A 72 -2.07 -19.23 -22.07
N ALA A 73 -2.57 -18.95 -23.28
CA ALA A 73 -1.75 -18.45 -24.39
C ALA A 73 -1.29 -17.00 -24.16
N VAL A 74 -2.14 -16.15 -23.59
CA VAL A 74 -1.80 -14.77 -23.23
C VAL A 74 -0.74 -14.75 -22.15
N ILE A 75 -0.94 -15.51 -21.06
CA ILE A 75 0.02 -15.61 -19.96
C ILE A 75 1.35 -16.12 -20.48
N LYS A 76 1.38 -17.23 -21.24
CA LYS A 76 2.62 -17.74 -21.83
C LYS A 76 3.40 -16.70 -22.66
N ARG A 77 2.70 -15.79 -23.35
CA ARG A 77 3.32 -14.73 -24.15
C ARG A 77 3.87 -13.56 -23.31
N PHE A 78 3.18 -13.18 -22.23
CA PHE A 78 3.51 -11.98 -21.45
C PHE A 78 4.22 -12.25 -20.11
N THR A 79 4.21 -13.47 -19.60
CA THR A 79 4.97 -13.89 -18.42
C THR A 79 6.48 -13.60 -18.55
N PRO A 80 7.15 -13.82 -19.69
CA PRO A 80 8.57 -13.43 -19.84
C PRO A 80 8.79 -11.93 -19.64
N LEU A 81 7.87 -11.08 -20.14
CA LEU A 81 7.94 -9.64 -19.95
C LEU A 81 7.78 -9.27 -18.46
N ALA A 82 6.84 -9.90 -17.77
CA ALA A 82 6.65 -9.71 -16.33
C ALA A 82 7.90 -10.13 -15.53
N HIS A 83 8.53 -11.26 -15.87
CA HIS A 83 9.77 -11.69 -15.22
C HIS A 83 10.94 -10.75 -15.49
N ILE A 84 11.11 -10.24 -16.72
CA ILE A 84 12.14 -9.24 -17.03
C ILE A 84 11.87 -7.96 -16.22
N PHE A 85 10.62 -7.50 -16.18
CA PHE A 85 10.22 -6.32 -15.41
C PHE A 85 10.52 -6.47 -13.91
N LEU A 86 10.18 -7.63 -13.32
CA LEU A 86 10.50 -7.97 -11.94
C LEU A 86 12.01 -8.06 -11.71
N ALA A 87 12.76 -8.71 -12.61
CA ALA A 87 14.21 -8.87 -12.49
C ALA A 87 14.94 -7.52 -12.54
N LEU A 88 14.51 -6.60 -13.40
CA LEU A 88 15.06 -5.25 -13.48
C LEU A 88 14.80 -4.47 -12.18
N ASN A 89 13.58 -4.52 -11.64
CA ASN A 89 13.27 -3.86 -10.36
C ASN A 89 14.00 -4.50 -9.17
N ALA A 90 14.17 -5.82 -9.17
CA ALA A 90 14.96 -6.52 -8.16
C ALA A 90 16.43 -6.13 -8.23
N SER A 91 16.99 -6.00 -9.44
CA SER A 91 18.37 -5.55 -9.65
C SER A 91 18.58 -4.13 -9.14
N LEU A 92 17.64 -3.23 -9.42
CA LEU A 92 17.66 -1.85 -8.90
C LEU A 92 17.55 -1.81 -7.37
N LEU A 93 16.66 -2.63 -6.79
CA LEU A 93 16.53 -2.74 -5.33
C LEU A 93 17.83 -3.24 -4.70
N VAL A 94 18.43 -4.30 -5.24
CA VAL A 94 19.71 -4.85 -4.74
C VAL A 94 20.83 -3.82 -4.85
N ALA A 95 20.91 -3.08 -5.97
CA ALA A 95 21.91 -2.03 -6.14
C ALA A 95 21.74 -0.90 -5.11
N ALA A 96 20.50 -0.42 -4.91
CA ALA A 96 20.20 0.64 -3.94
C ALA A 96 20.49 0.18 -2.49
N LEU A 97 20.12 -1.05 -2.14
CA LEU A 97 20.40 -1.64 -0.82
C LEU A 97 21.90 -1.84 -0.57
N SER A 98 22.64 -2.27 -1.60
CA SER A 98 24.11 -2.45 -1.49
C SER A 98 24.85 -1.13 -1.28
N LEU A 99 24.26 -0.02 -1.72
CA LEU A 99 24.77 1.35 -1.54
C LEU A 99 24.17 2.05 -0.30
N SER A 100 23.39 1.32 0.49
CA SER A 100 22.73 1.81 1.71
C SER A 100 23.32 1.15 2.97
N PRO A 101 23.18 1.79 4.14
CA PRO A 101 23.53 1.19 5.41
C PRO A 101 22.77 -0.15 5.64
N PRO A 102 23.36 -1.14 6.33
CA PRO A 102 22.70 -2.43 6.59
C PRO A 102 21.33 -2.33 7.29
N LYS A 103 21.11 -1.27 8.07
CA LYS A 103 19.82 -0.98 8.71
C LYS A 103 18.70 -0.81 7.67
N ALA A 104 18.98 -0.19 6.52
CA ALA A 104 18.00 -0.02 5.44
C ALA A 104 17.56 -1.36 4.87
N THR A 105 18.49 -2.30 4.69
CA THR A 105 18.18 -3.68 4.28
C THR A 105 17.30 -4.39 5.29
N PHE A 106 17.62 -4.27 6.59
CA PHE A 106 16.80 -4.85 7.65
C PHE A 106 15.36 -4.33 7.63
N PHE A 107 15.17 -3.01 7.62
CA PHE A 107 13.83 -2.42 7.59
C PHE A 107 13.07 -2.74 6.29
N THR A 108 13.76 -2.72 5.15
CA THR A 108 13.17 -3.13 3.88
C THR A 108 12.65 -4.57 3.98
N ALA A 109 13.45 -5.50 4.50
CA ALA A 109 13.04 -6.90 4.66
C ALA A 109 11.84 -7.04 5.61
N VAL A 110 11.86 -6.36 6.76
CA VAL A 110 10.76 -6.40 7.75
C VAL A 110 9.43 -5.95 7.17
N PHE A 111 9.43 -4.91 6.32
CA PHE A 111 8.19 -4.36 5.76
C PHE A 111 7.77 -4.98 4.42
N THR A 112 8.70 -5.52 3.62
CA THR A 112 8.38 -6.14 2.32
C THR A 112 8.10 -7.64 2.41
N ALA A 113 8.80 -8.38 3.28
CA ALA A 113 8.63 -9.83 3.39
C ALA A 113 7.19 -10.26 3.77
N PRO A 114 6.49 -9.59 4.71
CA PRO A 114 5.09 -9.93 5.00
C PRO A 114 4.18 -9.78 3.79
N ALA A 115 4.47 -8.81 2.91
CA ALA A 115 3.69 -8.56 1.72
C ALA A 115 3.91 -9.64 0.65
N PHE A 116 5.13 -10.18 0.50
CA PHE A 116 5.37 -11.35 -0.36
C PHE A 116 4.69 -12.62 0.15
N LEU A 117 4.53 -12.75 1.47
CA LEU A 117 3.96 -13.93 2.11
C LEU A 117 2.44 -13.86 2.30
N TRP A 118 1.79 -12.76 1.90
CA TRP A 118 0.40 -12.51 2.31
C TRP A 118 -0.65 -13.47 1.74
N THR A 119 -0.36 -14.12 0.60
CA THR A 119 -1.19 -15.17 -0.03
C THR A 119 -0.64 -16.58 0.23
N THR A 120 0.48 -16.71 0.93
CA THR A 120 1.12 -18.00 1.21
C THR A 120 0.44 -18.64 2.42
N PRO A 121 -0.07 -19.88 2.32
CA PRO A 121 -0.58 -20.61 3.47
C PRO A 121 0.58 -20.89 4.43
N LEU A 122 0.56 -20.21 5.58
CA LEU A 122 1.51 -20.44 6.66
C LEU A 122 0.98 -21.59 7.51
N ASP A 123 1.74 -22.67 7.58
CA ASP A 123 1.49 -23.75 8.52
C ASP A 123 1.93 -23.31 9.93
N LEU A 124 1.01 -22.61 10.60
CA LEU A 124 1.19 -22.17 11.98
C LEU A 124 1.09 -23.34 12.98
N SER A 125 1.05 -24.62 12.59
CA SER A 125 0.99 -25.73 13.56
C SER A 125 2.11 -25.71 14.60
N ARG A 126 3.25 -25.06 14.30
CA ARG A 126 4.37 -24.84 15.25
C ARG A 126 4.31 -23.53 16.05
N ILE A 127 3.50 -22.53 15.63
CA ILE A 127 3.43 -21.19 16.25
C ILE A 127 2.03 -20.92 16.88
N GLY A 128 1.02 -21.65 16.43
CA GLY A 128 -0.41 -21.41 16.63
C GLY A 128 -0.89 -21.62 18.07
N THR A 129 -0.19 -22.40 18.88
CA THR A 129 -0.54 -22.62 20.30
C THR A 129 -0.50 -21.34 21.13
N ILE A 130 0.34 -20.36 20.74
CA ILE A 130 0.48 -19.08 21.45
C ILE A 130 -0.54 -18.06 20.92
N LEU A 131 -0.73 -17.99 19.60
CA LEU A 131 -1.66 -17.04 18.98
C LEU A 131 -3.15 -17.42 19.19
N GLU A 132 -3.49 -18.71 19.24
CA GLU A 132 -4.85 -19.17 19.54
C GLU A 132 -5.29 -18.75 20.94
N ARG A 133 -4.38 -18.75 21.92
CA ARG A 133 -4.66 -18.28 23.29
C ARG A 133 -4.82 -16.76 23.39
N LEU A 134 -4.13 -15.99 22.55
CA LEU A 134 -4.14 -14.52 22.63
C LEU A 134 -5.25 -13.87 21.80
N VAL A 135 -5.60 -14.44 20.64
CA VAL A 135 -6.54 -13.81 19.70
C VAL A 135 -7.93 -14.45 19.73
N TRP A 136 -8.03 -15.73 20.07
CA TRP A 136 -9.26 -16.53 19.85
C TRP A 136 -9.93 -17.04 21.14
N ALA A 137 -9.51 -16.56 22.32
CA ALA A 137 -10.04 -17.01 23.62
C ALA A 137 -11.56 -16.79 23.81
N ASN A 138 -12.19 -15.90 23.03
CA ASN A 138 -13.62 -15.56 23.16
C ASN A 138 -14.50 -16.04 22.01
N TYR A 139 -13.95 -16.71 20.97
CA TYR A 139 -14.75 -17.29 19.90
C TYR A 139 -14.89 -18.79 20.16
N GLY A 140 -16.11 -19.20 20.55
CA GLY A 140 -16.45 -20.55 20.98
C GLY A 140 -15.95 -21.65 20.03
N GLN A 141 -15.79 -22.85 20.60
CA GLN A 141 -15.31 -24.07 19.94
C GLN A 141 -15.93 -24.24 18.53
N VAL A 142 -15.19 -23.81 17.52
CA VAL A 142 -15.43 -24.23 16.14
C VAL A 142 -14.57 -25.46 15.93
N ASP A 143 -15.19 -26.60 15.60
CA ASP A 143 -14.51 -27.80 15.13
C ASP A 143 -13.57 -27.45 13.97
N LYS A 144 -12.27 -27.34 14.27
CA LYS A 144 -11.27 -26.86 13.30
C LYS A 144 -10.70 -28.04 12.52
N ALA A 145 -11.27 -28.30 11.34
CA ALA A 145 -10.45 -28.59 10.18
C ALA A 145 -9.43 -27.44 10.06
N ARG A 146 -8.18 -27.68 10.47
CA ARG A 146 -7.11 -26.66 10.59
C ARG A 146 -6.83 -26.04 9.22
N ARG A 147 -7.58 -24.99 8.86
CA ARG A 147 -7.33 -24.22 7.64
C ARG A 147 -5.99 -23.49 7.81
N PRO A 148 -5.12 -23.49 6.79
CA PRO A 148 -3.84 -22.80 6.86
C PRO A 148 -4.07 -21.30 7.07
N PHE A 149 -3.19 -20.67 7.84
CA PHE A 149 -3.27 -19.25 8.10
C PHE A 149 -2.78 -18.47 6.88
N ILE A 150 -3.61 -17.55 6.39
CA ILE A 150 -3.30 -16.71 5.23
C ILE A 150 -3.52 -15.26 5.68
N ILE A 151 -2.47 -14.44 5.64
CA ILE A 151 -2.50 -13.05 6.13
C ILE A 151 -3.60 -12.24 5.43
N LYS A 152 -3.77 -12.41 4.11
CA LYS A 152 -4.81 -11.76 3.29
C LYS A 152 -6.25 -12.12 3.75
N ARG A 153 -6.43 -13.20 4.53
CA ARG A 153 -7.73 -13.66 5.06
C ARG A 153 -7.97 -13.25 6.52
N VAL A 154 -7.07 -12.51 7.16
CA VAL A 154 -7.34 -11.94 8.48
C VAL A 154 -8.27 -10.73 8.31
N PRO A 155 -9.42 -10.69 9.02
CA PRO A 155 -10.42 -9.63 8.88
C PRO A 155 -9.84 -8.21 8.91
N GLY A 156 -10.06 -7.44 7.84
CA GLY A 156 -9.67 -6.02 7.75
C GLY A 156 -8.15 -5.73 7.68
N MET A 157 -7.30 -6.73 7.93
CA MET A 157 -5.86 -6.51 8.09
C MET A 157 -5.13 -6.19 6.79
N LYS A 158 -5.66 -6.59 5.63
CA LYS A 158 -5.07 -6.29 4.32
C LYS A 158 -4.85 -4.78 4.13
N ALA A 159 -5.90 -3.97 4.36
CA ALA A 159 -5.83 -2.53 4.21
C ALA A 159 -4.98 -1.85 5.29
N PHE A 160 -5.03 -2.37 6.52
CA PHE A 160 -4.23 -1.87 7.63
C PHE A 160 -2.73 -2.11 7.43
N PHE A 161 -2.33 -3.32 7.03
CA PHE A 161 -0.94 -3.64 6.71
C PHE A 161 -0.44 -2.82 5.51
N SER A 162 -1.25 -2.67 4.46
CA SER A 162 -0.90 -1.80 3.32
C SER A 162 -0.60 -0.37 3.76
N GLY A 163 -1.40 0.21 4.66
CA GLY A 163 -1.14 1.53 5.23
C GLY A 163 0.10 1.58 6.11
N THR A 164 0.29 0.58 6.97
CA THR A 164 1.44 0.49 7.90
C THR A 164 2.76 0.35 7.15
N ILE A 165 2.82 -0.55 6.16
CA ILE A 165 4.00 -0.78 5.32
C ILE A 165 4.34 0.51 4.56
N ARG A 166 3.34 1.18 4.00
CA ARG A 166 3.57 2.40 3.22
C ARG A 166 3.98 3.61 4.06
N SER A 167 3.52 3.71 5.30
CA SER A 167 3.84 4.85 6.17
C SER A 167 5.08 4.56 7.01
N CYS A 168 4.93 3.72 8.03
CA CYS A 168 5.99 3.33 8.94
C CYS A 168 7.16 2.65 8.20
N GLY A 169 6.87 1.85 7.16
CA GLY A 169 7.92 1.18 6.39
C GLY A 169 8.73 2.16 5.54
N VAL A 170 8.09 3.03 4.76
CA VAL A 170 8.79 4.08 4.00
C VAL A 170 9.59 4.97 4.94
N PHE A 171 8.98 5.41 6.05
CA PHE A 171 9.68 6.21 7.05
C PHE A 171 10.94 5.49 7.59
N SER A 172 10.80 4.23 8.01
CA SER A 172 11.91 3.46 8.58
C SER A 172 13.03 3.25 7.57
N VAL A 173 12.69 2.99 6.30
CA VAL A 173 13.66 2.86 5.21
C VAL A 173 14.38 4.19 4.94
N VAL A 174 13.64 5.29 4.82
CA VAL A 174 14.23 6.63 4.59
C VAL A 174 15.18 7.01 5.73
N HIS A 175 14.68 6.95 6.97
CA HIS A 175 15.48 7.29 8.15
C HIS A 175 16.73 6.42 8.28
N SER A 176 16.61 5.11 8.04
CA SER A 176 17.76 4.20 8.12
C SER A 176 18.76 4.35 6.97
N ALA A 177 18.32 4.77 5.79
CA ALA A 177 19.20 5.05 4.66
C ALA A 177 19.99 6.37 4.84
N LEU A 178 19.34 7.40 5.40
CA LEU A 178 19.95 8.71 5.63
C LEU A 178 20.89 8.75 6.84
N GLN A 179 20.71 7.84 7.81
CA GLN A 179 21.47 7.81 9.07
C GLN A 179 21.39 9.12 9.89
N SER A 180 20.38 9.95 9.65
CA SER A 180 20.20 11.22 10.36
C SER A 180 19.79 10.96 11.81
N PRO A 181 20.47 11.55 12.80
CA PRO A 181 19.96 11.63 14.17
C PRO A 181 18.58 12.31 14.22
N TRP A 182 17.71 11.85 15.12
CA TRP A 182 16.38 12.45 15.27
C TRP A 182 16.43 13.94 15.62
N GLU A 183 17.45 14.33 16.39
CA GLU A 183 17.70 15.71 16.85
C GLU A 183 18.13 16.65 15.71
N SER A 184 18.69 16.11 14.62
CA SER A 184 19.14 16.89 13.46
C SER A 184 18.12 16.92 12.32
N THR A 185 16.89 16.49 12.58
CA THR A 185 15.82 16.49 11.59
C THR A 185 15.51 17.93 11.16
N HIS A 186 15.57 18.20 9.85
CA HIS A 186 15.28 19.52 9.30
C HIS A 186 13.86 19.99 9.66
N ASN A 187 12.88 19.07 9.69
CA ASN A 187 11.46 19.33 9.97
C ASN A 187 10.93 20.51 9.13
N ALA A 188 10.98 20.35 7.80
CA ALA A 188 10.52 21.37 6.89
C ALA A 188 9.06 21.76 7.19
N LEU A 189 8.81 23.03 7.53
CA LEU A 189 7.44 23.52 7.71
C LEU A 189 6.63 23.32 6.41
N PRO A 190 5.33 22.99 6.49
CA PRO A 190 4.51 22.80 7.69
C PRO A 190 4.48 21.34 8.20
N TRP A 191 5.47 20.52 7.86
CA TRP A 191 5.45 19.09 8.10
C TRP A 191 6.16 18.70 9.39
N THR A 192 5.57 17.76 10.12
CA THR A 192 6.29 16.95 11.10
C THR A 192 6.32 15.49 10.66
N ILE A 193 7.37 14.76 11.02
CA ILE A 193 7.48 13.33 10.72
C ILE A 193 6.23 12.55 11.17
N ALA A 194 5.74 12.85 12.37
CA ALA A 194 4.58 12.17 12.94
C ALA A 194 3.32 12.41 12.11
N GLU A 195 3.10 13.63 11.65
CA GLU A 195 2.01 13.96 10.74
C GLU A 195 2.13 13.21 9.42
N THR A 196 3.30 13.26 8.78
CA THR A 196 3.55 12.60 7.50
C THR A 196 3.31 11.10 7.60
N VAL A 197 3.75 10.45 8.68
CA VAL A 197 3.52 9.02 8.94
C VAL A 197 2.04 8.72 9.17
N VAL A 198 1.39 9.41 10.12
CA VAL A 198 -0.01 9.12 10.49
C VAL A 198 -0.97 9.43 9.34
N TRP A 199 -0.83 10.58 8.69
CA TRP A 199 -1.64 10.95 7.53
C TRP A 199 -1.45 9.96 6.39
N SER A 200 -0.21 9.57 6.08
CA SER A 200 0.07 8.57 5.04
C SER A 200 -0.52 7.20 5.33
N MET A 201 -0.46 6.77 6.58
CA MET A 201 -1.05 5.51 7.01
C MET A 201 -2.56 5.52 6.77
N VAL A 202 -3.24 6.53 7.32
CA VAL A 202 -4.69 6.66 7.22
C VAL A 202 -5.12 6.78 5.77
N ASN A 203 -4.45 7.64 5.00
CA ASN A 203 -4.80 7.88 3.61
C ASN A 203 -4.67 6.58 2.78
N ARG A 204 -3.54 5.87 2.89
CA ARG A 204 -3.35 4.62 2.16
C ARG A 204 -4.37 3.57 2.57
N THR A 205 -4.58 3.37 3.87
CA THR A 205 -5.57 2.40 4.36
C THR A 205 -6.97 2.75 3.84
N GLY A 206 -7.36 4.03 3.87
CA GLY A 206 -8.64 4.50 3.36
C GLY A 206 -8.85 4.18 1.89
N HIS A 207 -7.86 4.46 1.03
CA HIS A 207 -7.98 4.16 -0.39
C HIS A 207 -7.93 2.65 -0.72
N CYS A 208 -7.24 1.85 0.09
CA CYS A 208 -7.32 0.39 -0.02
C CYS A 208 -8.74 -0.10 0.30
N ILE A 209 -9.33 0.36 1.41
CA ILE A 209 -10.72 0.03 1.78
C ILE A 209 -11.70 0.51 0.71
N MET A 210 -11.48 1.68 0.12
CA MET A 210 -12.33 2.20 -0.95
C MET A 210 -12.25 1.33 -2.22
N SER A 211 -11.10 0.72 -2.50
CA SER A 211 -10.98 -0.27 -3.57
C SER A 211 -11.80 -1.53 -3.24
N ASP A 212 -11.76 -1.99 -1.99
CA ASP A 212 -12.58 -3.11 -1.51
C ASP A 212 -14.09 -2.77 -1.57
N VAL A 213 -14.49 -1.49 -1.44
CA VAL A 213 -15.90 -1.07 -1.61
C VAL A 213 -16.40 -1.33 -3.04
N ARG A 214 -15.54 -1.14 -4.05
CA ARG A 214 -15.87 -1.47 -5.44
C ARG A 214 -16.04 -2.97 -5.62
N ASP A 215 -15.15 -3.75 -5.02
CA ASP A 215 -15.06 -5.20 -5.18
C ASP A 215 -15.95 -5.95 -4.15
N TYR A 216 -16.83 -5.25 -3.42
CA TYR A 216 -17.63 -5.76 -2.31
C TYR A 216 -18.39 -7.06 -2.62
N GLU A 217 -19.11 -7.13 -3.75
CA GLU A 217 -19.88 -8.34 -4.10
C GLU A 217 -18.96 -9.53 -4.42
N GLU A 218 -17.83 -9.27 -5.08
CA GLU A 218 -16.85 -10.30 -5.44
C GLU A 218 -16.16 -10.84 -4.17
N ASP A 219 -15.74 -9.93 -3.28
CA ASP A 219 -15.12 -10.28 -1.99
C ASP A 219 -16.10 -11.05 -1.08
N LYS A 220 -17.37 -10.63 -1.05
CA LYS A 220 -18.42 -11.30 -0.28
C LYS A 220 -18.66 -12.73 -0.78
N GLN A 221 -18.71 -12.94 -2.10
CA GLN A 221 -18.84 -14.26 -2.71
C GLN A 221 -17.60 -15.14 -2.49
N ALA A 222 -16.40 -14.55 -2.54
CA ALA A 222 -15.14 -15.25 -2.32
C ALA A 222 -14.84 -15.52 -0.82
N GLY A 223 -15.65 -14.98 0.10
CA GLY A 223 -15.45 -15.10 1.54
C GLY A 223 -14.19 -14.37 2.03
N VAL A 224 -13.81 -13.29 1.36
CA VAL A 224 -12.67 -12.44 1.75
C VAL A 224 -13.16 -11.41 2.76
N PRO A 225 -12.66 -11.41 4.02
CA PRO A 225 -13.19 -10.56 5.08
C PRO A 225 -12.62 -9.13 5.02
N THR A 226 -12.90 -8.39 3.94
CA THR A 226 -12.55 -6.97 3.81
C THR A 226 -13.44 -6.09 4.68
N ILE A 227 -13.02 -4.86 4.99
CA ILE A 227 -13.81 -3.95 5.86
C ILE A 227 -15.26 -3.77 5.36
N PRO A 228 -15.53 -3.57 4.06
CA PRO A 228 -16.91 -3.49 3.57
C PRO A 228 -17.73 -4.75 3.82
N VAL A 229 -17.12 -5.94 3.68
CA VAL A 229 -17.74 -7.24 3.96
C VAL A 229 -18.03 -7.40 5.44
N LEU A 230 -17.09 -7.01 6.31
CA LEU A 230 -17.27 -7.09 7.77
C LEU A 230 -18.37 -6.15 8.29
N LEU A 231 -18.55 -5.00 7.66
CA LEU A 231 -19.64 -4.07 7.96
C LEU A 231 -20.95 -4.41 7.25
N ASP A 232 -20.92 -5.40 6.34
CA ASP A 232 -22.00 -5.82 5.45
C ASP A 232 -22.65 -4.64 4.71
N SER A 233 -21.85 -3.61 4.39
CA SER A 233 -22.37 -2.39 3.78
C SER A 233 -21.29 -1.47 3.19
N PRO A 234 -21.35 -1.21 1.87
CA PRO A 234 -20.60 -0.13 1.22
C PRO A 234 -20.85 1.24 1.85
N LEU A 235 -22.10 1.54 2.24
CA LEU A 235 -22.48 2.85 2.79
C LEU A 235 -21.87 3.08 4.17
N LYS A 236 -21.96 2.10 5.09
CA LYS A 236 -21.31 2.21 6.42
C LYS A 236 -19.81 2.41 6.29
N THR A 237 -19.20 1.75 5.30
CA THR A 237 -17.77 1.91 5.02
C THR A 237 -17.42 3.32 4.56
N ARG A 238 -18.21 3.90 3.64
CA ARG A 238 -18.01 5.29 3.20
C ARG A 238 -18.16 6.29 4.34
N MET A 239 -19.14 6.08 5.24
CA MET A 239 -19.29 6.88 6.45
C MET A 239 -18.07 6.76 7.36
N LEU A 240 -17.58 5.54 7.61
CA LEU A 240 -16.37 5.29 8.39
C LEU A 240 -15.16 6.02 7.80
N LEU A 241 -14.92 5.86 6.50
CA LEU A 241 -13.82 6.55 5.80
C LEU A 241 -13.93 8.07 5.93
N THR A 242 -15.14 8.61 5.77
CA THR A 242 -15.39 10.06 5.93
C THR A 242 -15.02 10.53 7.33
N VAL A 243 -15.47 9.82 8.38
CA VAL A 243 -15.16 10.16 9.78
C VAL A 243 -13.66 10.09 10.04
N VAL A 244 -13.00 9.04 9.56
CA VAL A 244 -11.55 8.85 9.76
C VAL A 244 -10.75 9.97 9.06
N HIS A 245 -11.09 10.33 7.83
CA HIS A 245 -10.42 11.45 7.14
C HIS A 245 -10.75 12.81 7.79
N ALA A 246 -11.97 13.01 8.28
CA ALA A 246 -12.34 14.23 9.02
C ALA A 246 -11.57 14.35 10.35
N ALA A 247 -11.31 13.22 11.02
CA ALA A 247 -10.49 13.18 12.22
C ALA A 247 -9.03 13.59 11.92
N VAL A 248 -8.43 13.08 10.83
CA VAL A 248 -7.09 13.48 10.37
C VAL A 248 -7.04 14.97 10.03
N LEU A 249 -8.03 15.47 9.29
CA LEU A 249 -8.17 16.89 8.97
C LEU A 249 -8.20 17.74 10.24
N THR A 250 -8.96 17.33 11.25
CA THR A 250 -9.10 18.07 12.52
C THR A 250 -7.82 18.03 13.33
N ALA A 251 -7.17 16.86 13.41
CA ALA A 251 -5.92 16.66 14.15
C ALA A 251 -4.77 17.49 13.57
N PHE A 252 -4.68 17.57 12.25
CA PHE A 252 -3.59 18.24 11.53
C PHE A 252 -4.07 19.51 10.80
N ARG A 253 -5.03 20.22 11.41
CA ARG A 253 -5.69 21.41 10.82
C ARG A 253 -4.75 22.56 10.46
N HIS A 254 -3.54 22.58 11.02
CA HIS A 254 -2.54 23.61 10.79
C HIS A 254 -1.69 23.33 9.54
N ASN A 255 -1.70 22.10 9.02
CA ASN A 255 -1.03 21.74 7.78
C ASN A 255 -2.03 21.81 6.61
N PRO A 256 -1.98 22.85 5.76
CA PRO A 256 -2.97 23.06 4.71
C PRO A 256 -2.96 21.95 3.64
N PHE A 257 -1.82 21.28 3.43
CA PHE A 257 -1.70 20.17 2.47
C PHE A 257 -2.41 18.92 2.96
N ILE A 258 -2.29 18.60 4.25
CA ILE A 258 -3.02 17.49 4.86
C ILE A 258 -4.53 17.77 4.87
N VAL A 259 -4.94 18.99 5.22
CA VAL A 259 -6.34 19.41 5.20
C VAL A 259 -6.92 19.27 3.80
N ALA A 260 -6.26 19.85 2.79
CA ALA A 260 -6.75 19.81 1.41
C ALA A 260 -6.77 18.38 0.85
N SER A 261 -5.74 17.58 1.14
CA SER A 261 -5.70 16.15 0.77
C SER A 261 -6.83 15.36 1.44
N SER A 262 -7.11 15.62 2.72
CA SER A 262 -8.18 14.93 3.45
C SER A 262 -9.57 15.31 2.91
N CYS A 263 -9.81 16.59 2.60
CA CYS A 263 -11.02 17.03 1.91
C CYS A 263 -11.18 16.33 0.55
N PHE A 264 -10.09 16.26 -0.22
CA PHE A 264 -10.09 15.59 -1.52
C PHE A 264 -10.38 14.08 -1.38
N ALA A 265 -9.77 13.40 -0.41
CA ALA A 265 -10.03 12.00 -0.11
C ALA A 265 -11.49 11.75 0.29
N ILE A 266 -12.08 12.62 1.12
CA ILE A 266 -13.52 12.57 1.46
C ILE A 266 -14.36 12.70 0.18
N GLY A 267 -14.06 13.67 -0.69
CA GLY A 267 -14.74 13.81 -1.97
C GLY A 267 -14.68 12.53 -2.81
N LEU A 268 -13.50 11.91 -2.91
CA LEU A 268 -13.30 10.66 -3.64
C LEU A 268 -14.11 9.48 -3.05
N VAL A 269 -14.23 9.38 -1.73
CA VAL A 269 -15.04 8.34 -1.06
C VAL A 269 -16.50 8.36 -1.51
N TRP A 270 -17.04 9.55 -1.79
CA TRP A 270 -18.43 9.72 -2.21
C TRP A 270 -18.62 9.69 -3.72
N ILE A 271 -17.63 10.15 -4.50
CA ILE A 271 -17.67 10.15 -5.96
C ILE A 271 -17.42 8.74 -6.53
N LEU A 272 -16.48 7.99 -5.96
CA LEU A 272 -16.08 6.68 -6.47
C LEU A 272 -16.97 5.57 -5.90
N GLY A 273 -17.60 4.80 -6.78
CA GLY A 273 -18.51 3.71 -6.41
C GLY A 273 -18.31 2.43 -7.21
N LYS A 274 -19.23 1.49 -6.99
CA LYS A 274 -19.21 0.16 -7.62
C LYS A 274 -19.13 0.24 -9.15
N ASP A 275 -19.86 1.18 -9.75
CA ASP A 275 -19.94 1.34 -11.20
C ASP A 275 -18.78 2.16 -11.77
N THR A 276 -17.90 2.70 -10.91
CA THR A 276 -16.80 3.54 -11.36
C THR A 276 -15.67 2.66 -11.94
N PRO A 277 -15.16 2.98 -13.15
CA PRO A 277 -14.10 2.19 -13.77
C PRO A 277 -12.82 2.11 -12.92
N LYS A 278 -12.15 0.94 -12.94
CA LYS A 278 -10.91 0.69 -12.19
C LYS A 278 -9.85 1.80 -12.31
N PRO A 279 -9.60 2.43 -13.47
CA PRO A 279 -8.60 3.50 -13.60
C PRO A 279 -8.79 4.67 -12.63
N TYR A 280 -10.03 5.08 -12.33
CA TYR A 280 -10.29 6.19 -11.39
C TYR A 280 -9.91 5.82 -9.96
N PHE A 281 -10.10 4.56 -9.56
CA PHE A 281 -9.59 4.07 -8.27
C PHE A 281 -8.06 4.08 -8.23
N ARG A 282 -7.38 3.84 -9.36
CA ARG A 282 -5.90 3.96 -9.42
C ARG A 282 -5.46 5.40 -9.20
N LEU A 283 -6.12 6.33 -9.87
CA LEU A 283 -5.86 7.77 -9.70
C LEU A 283 -6.13 8.23 -8.26
N SER A 284 -7.13 7.64 -7.60
CA SER A 284 -7.41 7.95 -6.19
C SER A 284 -6.22 7.66 -5.25
N LEU A 285 -5.34 6.71 -5.60
CA LEU A 285 -4.13 6.39 -4.82
C LEU A 285 -3.09 7.54 -4.83
N HIS A 286 -3.30 8.55 -5.67
CA HIS A 286 -2.47 9.75 -5.77
C HIS A 286 -3.02 10.95 -4.99
N SER A 287 -4.04 10.75 -4.15
CA SER A 287 -4.60 11.79 -3.28
C SER A 287 -3.57 12.47 -2.37
N GLN A 288 -2.44 11.83 -2.06
CA GLN A 288 -1.31 12.48 -1.38
C GLN A 288 -0.29 13.02 -2.36
N THR A 289 0.02 12.24 -3.39
CA THR A 289 1.02 12.58 -4.41
C THR A 289 0.78 13.99 -4.96
N ILE A 290 -0.47 14.32 -5.27
CA ILE A 290 -0.85 15.64 -5.81
C ILE A 290 -0.42 16.75 -4.84
N PHE A 291 -0.79 16.67 -3.56
CA PHE A 291 -0.53 17.74 -2.61
C PHE A 291 0.93 17.82 -2.17
N ILE A 292 1.66 16.69 -2.16
CA ILE A 292 3.10 16.68 -1.93
C ILE A 292 3.82 17.38 -3.09
N VAL A 293 3.43 17.09 -4.34
CA VAL A 293 3.99 17.77 -5.51
C VAL A 293 3.62 19.27 -5.50
N THR A 294 2.39 19.62 -5.13
CA THR A 294 1.98 21.02 -4.96
C THR A 294 2.85 21.72 -3.91
N TYR A 295 3.09 21.10 -2.75
CA TYR A 295 4.01 21.64 -1.75
C TYR A 295 5.41 21.87 -2.32
N ALA A 296 5.99 20.87 -2.99
CA ALA A 296 7.32 20.99 -3.58
C ALA A 296 7.41 22.10 -4.63
N VAL A 297 6.36 22.28 -5.44
CA VAL A 297 6.28 23.37 -6.43
C VAL A 297 6.19 24.72 -5.73
N LEU A 298 5.30 24.89 -4.75
CA LEU A 298 5.15 26.15 -4.03
C LEU A 298 6.43 26.53 -3.29
N LEU A 299 7.10 25.55 -2.68
CA LEU A 299 8.41 25.73 -2.06
C LEU A 299 9.48 26.18 -3.06
N ALA A 300 9.54 25.56 -4.24
CA ALA A 300 10.51 25.92 -5.28
C ALA A 300 10.30 27.32 -5.88
N PHE A 301 9.11 27.90 -5.71
CA PHE A 301 8.77 29.25 -6.18
C PHE A 301 8.72 30.29 -5.04
N ASP A 302 9.18 29.94 -3.83
CA ASP A 302 9.15 30.81 -2.64
C ASP A 302 7.75 31.35 -2.32
N LEU A 303 6.72 30.50 -2.50
CA LEU A 303 5.30 30.84 -2.26
C LEU A 303 4.78 30.35 -0.89
N LEU A 304 5.68 29.93 0.00
CA LEU A 304 5.40 29.40 1.34
C LEU A 304 6.12 30.21 2.42
#